data_AF-A0A2E3HB25-F1
#
_entry.id   AF-A0A2E3HB25-F1
#
_cell.length_a   1.000
_cell.length_b   1.000
_cell.length_c   1.000
_cell.angle_alpha   90.00
_cell.angle_beta   90.00
_cell.angle_gamma   90.00
#
_symmetry.space_group_name_H-M   'P 1'
#
loop_
_entity.id
_entity.type
_entity.pdbx_description
1 polymer ?
#
loop_
_entity_poly.entity_id
_entity_poly.type
_entity_poly.pdbx_seq_one_letter_code
_entity_poly.pdbx_strand_id
1 'polypeptide(L)'
;MVDGIFFHRRLGRLAFILVAMLAGESVHAQVQATLSMSKKEYIAHEPVVATVTLTNNAGRDLLIHADERTTLNWLDFEIKNSRGTSLSPLAAMNFGPVRIPAGRSIAKSVDLTGAFRVTEPGRFRCKAVVRLPEGGGNFVTNTTYFSVTLGRQVYSQRVGDPGRGDVREYRLSIHKTPQKSSLYVHLVDIRTGRTMQAFRLGDVITSKAPKATVDRVNNLHVLFLAAPNIYAHGTVTPAGKHLGTKYYNPAAGRKPALATFQNGDVVISGGISYDPKAEQQNRARLRKLSERPRMTFR
;
A
#
# COMPACT_ATOMS: atom_id res chain seq x y z
N MET A 1 -43.20 -70.94 3.75
CA MET A 1 -42.29 -70.23 4.67
C MET A 1 -41.43 -69.32 3.82
N VAL A 2 -41.93 -68.11 3.53
CA VAL A 2 -41.37 -67.15 2.57
C VAL A 2 -40.94 -65.95 3.39
N ASP A 3 -39.66 -65.83 3.72
CA ASP A 3 -39.09 -64.61 4.29
C ASP A 3 -37.56 -64.59 4.11
N GLY A 4 -37.12 -64.17 2.92
CA GLY A 4 -35.69 -64.04 2.60
C GLY A 4 -35.34 -63.00 1.54
N ILE A 5 -36.30 -62.15 1.13
CA ILE A 5 -36.12 -61.26 -0.04
C ILE A 5 -36.23 -59.76 0.32
N PHE A 6 -36.58 -59.41 1.57
CA PHE A 6 -36.80 -58.00 1.95
C PHE A 6 -35.57 -57.26 2.51
N PHE A 7 -34.48 -57.94 2.87
CA PHE A 7 -33.33 -57.29 3.51
C PHE A 7 -32.30 -56.68 2.52
N HIS A 8 -32.15 -57.25 1.32
CA HIS A 8 -31.15 -56.77 0.35
C HIS A 8 -31.58 -55.53 -0.46
N ARG A 9 -32.89 -55.23 -0.56
CA ARG A 9 -33.38 -54.04 -1.28
C ARG A 9 -33.29 -52.74 -0.48
N ARG A 10 -33.19 -52.80 0.86
CA ARG A 10 -33.05 -51.60 1.71
C ARG A 10 -31.59 -51.18 1.92
N LEU A 11 -30.66 -52.14 1.99
CA LEU A 11 -29.22 -51.85 2.09
C LEU A 11 -28.65 -51.21 0.81
N GLY A 12 -29.10 -51.68 -0.37
CA GLY A 12 -28.67 -51.10 -1.65
C GLY A 12 -29.13 -49.66 -1.87
N ARG A 13 -30.29 -49.27 -1.30
CA ARG A 13 -30.82 -47.88 -1.38
C ARG A 13 -30.10 -46.92 -0.44
N LEU A 14 -29.64 -47.38 0.73
CA LEU A 14 -28.83 -46.59 1.66
C LEU A 14 -27.39 -46.37 1.15
N ALA A 15 -26.81 -47.38 0.49
CA ALA A 15 -25.50 -47.23 -0.14
C ALA A 15 -25.52 -46.23 -1.32
N PHE A 16 -26.60 -46.20 -2.10
CA PHE A 16 -26.75 -45.25 -3.21
C PHE A 16 -26.95 -43.79 -2.77
N ILE A 17 -27.60 -43.55 -1.62
CA ILE A 17 -27.78 -42.21 -1.05
C ILE A 17 -26.47 -41.68 -0.43
N LEU A 18 -25.64 -42.57 0.15
CA LEU A 18 -24.35 -42.17 0.74
C LEU A 18 -23.30 -41.83 -0.33
N VAL A 19 -23.28 -42.53 -1.46
CA VAL A 19 -22.38 -42.22 -2.59
C VAL A 19 -22.81 -40.96 -3.34
N ALA A 20 -24.11 -40.68 -3.43
CA ALA A 20 -24.61 -39.43 -4.02
C ALA A 20 -24.33 -38.19 -3.14
N MET A 21 -24.19 -38.35 -1.82
CA MET A 21 -23.80 -37.26 -0.91
C MET A 21 -22.30 -36.94 -0.91
N LEU A 22 -21.44 -37.85 -1.39
CA LEU A 22 -19.99 -37.64 -1.49
C LEU A 22 -19.55 -37.05 -2.85
N ALA A 23 -20.45 -36.94 -3.83
CA ALA A 23 -20.16 -36.31 -5.13
C ALA A 23 -20.34 -34.78 -5.14
N GLY A 24 -20.57 -34.17 -3.96
CA GLY A 24 -20.79 -32.74 -3.77
C GLY A 24 -19.54 -31.92 -3.44
N GLU A 25 -18.33 -32.43 -3.69
CA GLU A 25 -17.12 -31.62 -3.57
C GLU A 25 -17.08 -30.60 -4.72
N SER A 26 -17.57 -29.41 -4.40
CA SER A 26 -17.49 -28.21 -5.23
C SER A 26 -16.06 -28.04 -5.77
N VAL A 27 -15.96 -28.00 -7.10
CA VAL A 27 -14.75 -27.70 -7.87
C VAL A 27 -14.26 -26.29 -7.50
N HIS A 28 -13.52 -26.19 -6.41
CA HIS A 28 -12.74 -25.02 -6.01
C HIS A 28 -11.24 -25.22 -6.24
N ALA A 29 -10.84 -26.37 -6.78
CA ALA A 29 -9.44 -26.75 -6.88
C ALA A 29 -8.69 -26.15 -8.08
N GLN A 30 -9.36 -25.63 -9.11
CA GLN A 30 -8.69 -25.26 -10.37
C GLN A 30 -7.99 -23.90 -10.35
N VAL A 31 -8.55 -22.92 -9.62
CA VAL A 31 -7.97 -21.57 -9.48
C VAL A 31 -8.08 -21.14 -8.04
N GLN A 32 -6.94 -20.82 -7.43
CA GLN A 32 -6.89 -20.22 -6.11
C GLN A 32 -6.61 -18.72 -6.25
N ALA A 33 -7.50 -17.90 -5.70
CA ALA A 33 -7.36 -16.44 -5.71
C ALA A 33 -7.21 -15.92 -4.28
N THR A 34 -6.16 -15.13 -4.04
CA THR A 34 -5.92 -14.48 -2.75
C THR A 34 -5.69 -12.99 -2.93
N LEU A 35 -6.10 -12.21 -1.94
CA LEU A 35 -5.99 -10.77 -1.91
C LEU A 35 -5.16 -10.36 -0.68
N SER A 36 -4.21 -9.47 -0.87
CA SER A 36 -3.49 -8.79 0.18
C SER A 36 -3.45 -7.29 -0.07
N MET A 37 -3.38 -6.51 1.01
CA MET A 37 -3.18 -5.06 0.93
C MET A 37 -1.72 -4.76 1.26
N SER A 38 -1.14 -3.74 0.62
CA SER A 38 0.25 -3.34 0.93
C SER A 38 0.45 -2.89 2.38
N LYS A 39 -0.60 -2.33 3.00
CA LYS A 39 -0.68 -1.95 4.41
C LYS A 39 -2.04 -2.29 5.01
N LYS A 40 -2.07 -2.43 6.34
CA LYS A 40 -3.32 -2.53 7.12
C LYS A 40 -3.91 -1.17 7.47
N GLU A 41 -3.07 -0.14 7.53
CA GLU A 41 -3.46 1.23 7.83
C GLU A 41 -2.78 2.17 6.83
N TYR A 42 -3.58 3.06 6.26
CA TYR A 42 -3.18 4.10 5.30
C TYR A 42 -3.52 5.47 5.89
N ILE A 43 -2.81 6.50 5.43
CA ILE A 43 -3.23 7.88 5.68
C ILE A 43 -4.17 8.34 4.58
N ALA A 44 -5.10 9.23 4.93
CA ALA A 44 -5.99 9.85 3.94
C ALA A 44 -5.20 10.37 2.73
N HIS A 45 -5.70 10.06 1.54
CA HIS A 45 -5.10 10.36 0.22
C HIS A 45 -3.79 9.65 -0.11
N GLU A 46 -3.30 8.73 0.74
CA GLU A 46 -2.22 7.83 0.37
C GLU A 46 -2.70 6.80 -0.68
N PRO A 47 -1.83 6.35 -1.61
CA PRO A 47 -2.17 5.26 -2.52
C PRO A 47 -2.54 3.96 -1.77
N VAL A 48 -3.73 3.43 -2.06
CA VAL A 48 -4.25 2.20 -1.46
C VAL A 48 -4.04 1.06 -2.44
N VAL A 49 -2.91 0.37 -2.31
CA VAL A 49 -2.52 -0.70 -3.24
C VAL A 49 -2.95 -2.07 -2.74
N ALA A 50 -3.75 -2.76 -3.54
CA ALA A 50 -4.16 -4.16 -3.39
C ALA A 50 -3.33 -5.06 -4.31
N THR A 51 -2.99 -6.26 -3.85
CA THR A 51 -2.31 -7.28 -4.66
C THR A 51 -3.15 -8.54 -4.70
N VAL A 52 -3.57 -8.93 -5.90
CA VAL A 52 -4.32 -10.15 -6.17
C VAL A 52 -3.33 -11.20 -6.67
N THR A 53 -3.26 -12.34 -5.99
CA THR A 53 -2.46 -13.48 -6.40
C THR A 53 -3.39 -14.58 -6.90
N LEU A 54 -3.14 -15.04 -8.12
CA LEU A 54 -3.88 -16.12 -8.76
C LEU A 54 -2.95 -17.29 -8.97
N THR A 55 -3.35 -18.47 -8.53
CA THR A 55 -2.62 -19.72 -8.72
C THR A 55 -3.45 -20.65 -9.59
N ASN A 56 -2.85 -21.12 -10.67
CA ASN A 56 -3.45 -22.08 -11.59
C ASN A 56 -3.13 -23.51 -11.15
N ASN A 57 -4.17 -24.22 -10.71
CA ASN A 57 -4.13 -25.61 -10.27
C ASN A 57 -4.92 -26.54 -11.23
N ALA A 58 -5.29 -26.05 -12.42
CA ALA A 58 -6.17 -26.74 -13.37
C ALA A 58 -5.45 -27.79 -14.25
N GLY A 59 -4.13 -27.94 -14.12
CA GLY A 59 -3.32 -28.86 -14.94
C GLY A 59 -3.17 -28.47 -16.42
N ARG A 60 -3.70 -27.31 -16.83
CA ARG A 60 -3.57 -26.71 -18.17
C ARG A 60 -3.33 -25.22 -18.05
N ASP A 61 -2.82 -24.61 -19.10
CA ASP A 61 -2.68 -23.15 -19.16
C ASP A 61 -4.05 -22.47 -19.09
N LEU A 62 -4.13 -21.41 -18.28
CA LEU A 62 -5.33 -20.58 -18.15
C LEU A 62 -5.08 -19.24 -18.82
N LEU A 63 -5.93 -18.91 -19.79
CA LEU A 63 -6.02 -17.58 -20.36
C LEU A 63 -7.23 -16.89 -19.73
N ILE A 64 -7.00 -15.78 -19.03
CA ILE A 64 -8.04 -14.99 -18.39
C ILE A 64 -8.10 -13.64 -19.11
N HIS A 65 -9.28 -13.29 -19.59
CA HIS A 65 -9.56 -12.02 -20.26
C HIS A 65 -10.99 -11.59 -19.95
N ALA A 66 -11.29 -10.32 -20.22
CA ALA A 66 -12.67 -9.85 -20.16
C ALA A 66 -13.52 -10.70 -21.11
N ASP A 67 -14.69 -11.14 -20.65
CA ASP A 67 -15.61 -11.92 -21.48
C ASP A 67 -16.21 -11.01 -22.53
N GLU A 68 -15.97 -11.27 -23.81
CA GLU A 68 -16.45 -10.43 -24.92
C GLU A 68 -17.99 -10.31 -24.98
N ARG A 69 -18.70 -11.24 -24.34
CA ARG A 69 -20.17 -11.22 -24.23
C ARG A 69 -20.66 -10.27 -23.13
N THR A 70 -19.78 -9.80 -22.26
CA THR A 70 -20.10 -8.88 -21.17
C THR A 70 -19.16 -7.67 -21.20
N THR A 71 -19.61 -6.49 -20.79
CA THR A 71 -18.70 -5.33 -20.62
C THR A 71 -17.90 -5.40 -19.31
N LEU A 72 -17.92 -6.55 -18.62
CA LEU A 72 -17.33 -6.72 -17.30
C LEU A 72 -15.88 -7.17 -17.39
N ASN A 73 -15.02 -6.50 -16.63
CA ASN A 73 -13.64 -6.91 -16.48
C ASN A 73 -13.52 -8.25 -15.73
N TRP A 74 -12.48 -9.02 -16.08
CA TRP A 74 -12.20 -10.31 -15.45
C TRP A 74 -11.76 -10.18 -13.99
N LEU A 75 -11.25 -9.01 -13.59
CA LEU A 75 -10.94 -8.68 -12.21
C LEU A 75 -11.74 -7.46 -11.77
N ASP A 76 -12.32 -7.55 -10.58
CA ASP A 76 -13.11 -6.48 -9.97
C ASP A 76 -12.92 -6.49 -8.46
N PHE A 77 -13.27 -5.39 -7.80
CA PHE A 77 -13.07 -5.21 -6.37
C PHE A 77 -14.38 -4.80 -5.69
N GLU A 78 -14.80 -5.59 -4.71
CA GLU A 78 -15.91 -5.24 -3.84
C GLU A 78 -15.36 -4.63 -2.55
N ILE A 79 -15.55 -3.32 -2.39
CA ILE A 79 -15.14 -2.59 -1.19
C ILE A 79 -16.37 -2.15 -0.44
N LYS A 80 -16.41 -2.44 0.87
CA LYS A 80 -17.47 -1.99 1.77
C LYS A 80 -16.89 -1.18 2.92
N ASN A 81 -17.58 -0.10 3.30
CA ASN A 81 -17.22 0.68 4.49
C ASN A 81 -17.66 -0.05 5.78
N SER A 82 -17.35 0.55 6.93
CA SER A 82 -17.73 0.02 8.26
C SER A 82 -19.24 -0.14 8.47
N ARG A 83 -20.06 0.63 7.75
CA ARG A 83 -21.53 0.54 7.77
C ARG A 83 -22.07 -0.57 6.85
N GLY A 84 -21.18 -1.30 6.17
CA GLY A 84 -21.55 -2.35 5.23
C GLY A 84 -21.96 -1.85 3.84
N THR A 85 -21.97 -0.53 3.61
CA THR A 85 -22.29 0.08 2.30
C THR A 85 -21.18 -0.24 1.30
N SER A 86 -21.55 -0.76 0.13
CA SER A 86 -20.63 -0.93 -0.99
C SER A 86 -20.21 0.41 -1.58
N LEU A 87 -18.92 0.54 -1.88
CA LEU A 87 -18.39 1.67 -2.63
C LEU A 87 -18.52 1.37 -4.12
N SER A 88 -19.20 2.24 -4.87
CA SER A 88 -19.25 2.14 -6.32
C SER A 88 -17.91 2.57 -6.94
N PRO A 89 -17.43 1.87 -7.98
CA PRO A 89 -16.29 2.32 -8.75
C PRO A 89 -16.56 3.70 -9.39
N LEU A 90 -15.60 4.62 -9.27
CA LEU A 90 -15.60 5.93 -9.90
C LEU A 90 -15.11 5.89 -11.35
N ALA A 91 -14.31 4.87 -11.69
CA ALA A 91 -13.73 4.67 -13.00
C ALA A 91 -13.64 3.16 -13.28
N ALA A 92 -13.77 2.78 -14.55
CA ALA A 92 -13.56 1.40 -14.97
C ALA A 92 -12.07 1.05 -14.84
N MET A 93 -11.78 -0.11 -14.24
CA MET A 93 -10.43 -0.66 -14.18
C MET A 93 -10.28 -1.69 -15.29
N ASN A 94 -9.57 -1.34 -16.36
CA ASN A 94 -9.37 -2.25 -17.48
C ASN A 94 -8.12 -3.10 -17.25
N PHE A 95 -8.33 -4.42 -17.21
CA PHE A 95 -7.25 -5.39 -17.09
C PHE A 95 -7.09 -6.12 -18.42
N GLY A 96 -5.91 -6.00 -19.03
CA GLY A 96 -5.58 -6.76 -20.24
C GLY A 96 -5.62 -8.28 -20.00
N PRO A 97 -5.60 -9.08 -21.08
CA PRO A 97 -5.59 -10.53 -20.97
C PRO A 97 -4.33 -11.00 -20.23
N VAL A 98 -4.44 -12.11 -19.50
CA VAL A 98 -3.34 -12.70 -18.76
C VAL A 98 -3.32 -14.22 -18.92
N ARG A 99 -2.12 -14.76 -19.18
CA ARG A 99 -1.88 -16.20 -19.24
C ARG A 99 -1.19 -16.65 -17.96
N ILE A 100 -1.73 -17.69 -17.34
CA ILE A 100 -1.17 -18.34 -16.16
C ILE A 100 -0.86 -19.79 -16.54
N PRO A 101 0.42 -20.16 -16.67
CA PRO A 101 0.78 -21.54 -16.99
C PRO A 101 0.30 -22.53 -15.91
N ALA A 102 0.10 -23.78 -16.29
CA ALA A 102 -0.29 -24.84 -15.33
C ALA A 102 0.69 -24.90 -14.14
N GLY A 103 0.15 -24.94 -12.90
CA GLY A 103 0.94 -25.03 -11.67
C GLY A 103 1.70 -23.75 -11.29
N ARG A 104 1.42 -22.61 -11.96
CA ARG A 104 2.09 -21.32 -11.68
C ARG A 104 1.14 -20.31 -11.06
N SER A 105 1.74 -19.32 -10.41
CA SER A 105 1.03 -18.18 -9.84
C SER A 105 1.48 -16.88 -10.47
N ILE A 106 0.55 -15.92 -10.55
CA ILE A 106 0.82 -14.54 -10.91
C ILE A 106 0.33 -13.61 -9.78
N ALA A 107 0.97 -12.45 -9.64
CA ALA A 107 0.54 -11.40 -8.74
C ALA A 107 0.28 -10.12 -9.53
N LYS A 108 -0.88 -9.51 -9.32
CA LYS A 108 -1.28 -8.24 -9.93
C LYS A 108 -1.52 -7.20 -8.84
N SER A 109 -0.69 -6.16 -8.80
CA SER A 109 -0.90 -5.02 -7.92
C SER A 109 -1.75 -3.95 -8.61
N VAL A 110 -2.75 -3.43 -7.90
CA VAL A 110 -3.74 -2.47 -8.38
C VAL A 110 -3.86 -1.34 -7.35
N ASP A 111 -3.76 -0.10 -7.82
CA ASP A 111 -4.06 1.07 -6.99
C ASP A 111 -5.57 1.34 -6.99
N LEU A 112 -6.19 1.18 -5.82
CA LEU A 112 -7.62 1.36 -5.62
C LEU A 112 -8.02 2.84 -5.47
N THR A 113 -7.07 3.73 -5.21
CA THR A 113 -7.33 5.16 -4.96
C THR A 113 -7.94 5.87 -6.17
N GLY A 114 -7.58 5.46 -7.39
CA GLY A 114 -8.14 6.02 -8.63
C GLY A 114 -9.55 5.51 -8.95
N ALA A 115 -9.89 4.32 -8.47
CA ALA A 115 -11.15 3.65 -8.81
C ALA A 115 -12.21 3.74 -7.70
N PHE A 116 -11.83 3.95 -6.44
CA PHE A 116 -12.76 3.96 -5.31
C PHE A 116 -12.51 5.14 -4.38
N ARG A 117 -13.55 5.58 -3.67
CA ARG A 117 -13.44 6.57 -2.58
C ARG A 117 -12.84 5.95 -1.32
N VAL A 118 -11.62 5.45 -1.42
CA VAL A 118 -10.84 4.83 -0.33
C VAL A 118 -9.79 5.78 0.26
N THR A 119 -9.89 7.08 -0.04
CA THR A 119 -9.02 8.12 0.53
C THR A 119 -9.61 8.79 1.75
N GLU A 120 -10.91 8.60 1.99
CA GLU A 120 -11.61 9.18 3.13
C GLU A 120 -11.35 8.35 4.41
N PRO A 121 -11.25 9.00 5.58
CA PRO A 121 -11.04 8.30 6.84
C PRO A 121 -12.17 7.30 7.12
N GLY A 122 -11.79 6.06 7.44
CA GLY A 122 -12.75 5.00 7.65
C GLY A 122 -12.11 3.62 7.73
N ARG A 123 -12.90 2.64 8.13
CA ARG A 123 -12.54 1.22 8.04
C ARG A 123 -13.22 0.62 6.84
N PHE A 124 -12.47 -0.17 6.09
CA PHE A 124 -12.92 -0.80 4.87
C PHE A 124 -12.62 -2.29 4.91
N ARG A 125 -13.50 -3.05 4.25
CA ARG A 125 -13.25 -4.44 3.88
C ARG A 125 -13.26 -4.54 2.37
N CYS A 126 -12.32 -5.31 1.84
CA CYS A 126 -12.14 -5.50 0.41
C CYS A 126 -12.11 -6.99 0.08
N LYS A 127 -12.77 -7.35 -1.02
CA LYS A 127 -12.62 -8.64 -1.70
C LYS A 127 -12.35 -8.36 -3.17
N ALA A 128 -11.64 -9.25 -3.83
CA ALA A 128 -11.55 -9.26 -5.27
C ALA A 128 -12.44 -10.37 -5.83
N VAL A 129 -13.08 -10.08 -6.97
CA VAL A 129 -13.88 -11.02 -7.75
C VAL A 129 -13.15 -11.27 -9.06
N VAL A 130 -12.85 -12.53 -9.33
CA VAL A 130 -12.14 -12.99 -10.51
C VAL A 130 -13.12 -13.81 -11.34
N ARG A 131 -13.39 -13.37 -12.56
CA ARG A 131 -14.32 -14.01 -13.49
C ARG A 131 -13.51 -14.71 -14.57
N LEU A 132 -13.70 -16.02 -14.73
CA LEU A 132 -13.09 -16.76 -15.83
C LEU A 132 -13.97 -16.63 -17.09
N PRO A 133 -13.36 -16.57 -18.29
CA PRO A 133 -14.11 -16.54 -19.54
C PRO A 133 -14.86 -17.86 -19.79
N GLU A 134 -15.74 -17.85 -20.78
CA GLU A 134 -16.40 -19.06 -21.32
C GLU A 134 -17.16 -19.90 -20.29
N GLY A 135 -17.71 -19.27 -19.24
CA GLY A 135 -18.47 -19.96 -18.21
C GLY A 135 -17.63 -20.70 -17.17
N GLY A 136 -16.32 -20.41 -17.09
CA GLY A 136 -15.41 -20.96 -16.07
C GLY A 136 -15.72 -20.56 -14.61
N GLY A 137 -16.76 -19.75 -14.40
CA GLY A 137 -17.25 -19.37 -13.07
C GLY A 137 -16.54 -18.14 -12.46
N ASN A 138 -17.00 -17.78 -11.27
CA ASN A 138 -16.51 -16.62 -10.51
C ASN A 138 -15.84 -17.09 -9.21
N PHE A 139 -14.64 -16.58 -8.95
CA PHE A 139 -13.85 -16.86 -7.75
C PHE A 139 -13.75 -15.59 -6.92
N VAL A 140 -14.01 -15.71 -5.63
CA VAL A 140 -13.91 -14.59 -4.68
C VAL A 140 -12.72 -14.85 -3.78
N THR A 141 -11.88 -13.84 -3.59
CA THR A 141 -10.71 -13.94 -2.70
C THR A 141 -11.11 -13.98 -1.23
N ASN A 142 -10.13 -14.23 -0.36
CA ASN A 142 -10.23 -13.89 1.05
C ASN A 142 -10.62 -12.41 1.25
N THR A 143 -11.27 -12.12 2.39
CA THR A 143 -11.60 -10.74 2.78
C THR A 143 -10.41 -10.12 3.48
N THR A 144 -9.99 -8.95 3.00
CA THR A 144 -8.94 -8.16 3.65
C THR A 144 -9.53 -6.89 4.25
N TYR A 145 -9.02 -6.50 5.41
CA TYR A 145 -9.43 -5.29 6.11
C TYR A 145 -8.30 -4.27 6.08
N PHE A 146 -8.66 -3.01 5.86
CA PHE A 146 -7.74 -1.90 6.02
C PHE A 146 -8.47 -0.69 6.59
N SER A 147 -7.71 0.21 7.21
CA SER A 147 -8.22 1.49 7.68
C SER A 147 -7.49 2.63 7.02
N VAL A 148 -8.21 3.72 6.83
CA VAL A 148 -7.68 5.01 6.39
C VAL A 148 -7.88 5.96 7.56
N THR A 149 -6.80 6.60 8.01
CA THR A 149 -6.82 7.48 9.19
C THR A 149 -6.29 8.86 8.83
N LEU A 150 -6.58 9.83 9.70
CA LEU A 150 -5.99 11.17 9.61
C LEU A 150 -4.80 11.25 10.54
N GLY A 151 -3.68 11.73 10.03
CA GLY A 151 -2.56 12.14 10.88
C GLY A 151 -2.89 13.44 11.62
N ARG A 152 -2.24 13.65 12.76
CA ARG A 152 -2.31 14.93 13.47
C ARG A 152 -1.58 16.00 12.66
N GLN A 153 -2.29 17.01 12.16
CA GLN A 153 -1.67 18.12 11.47
C GLN A 153 -0.72 18.88 12.41
N VAL A 154 0.49 19.19 11.92
CA VAL A 154 1.53 19.90 12.68
C VAL A 154 2.03 21.16 11.99
N TYR A 155 1.71 21.35 10.72
CA TYR A 155 2.07 22.53 9.95
C TYR A 155 1.10 22.70 8.78
N SER A 156 0.81 23.95 8.43
CA SER A 156 0.13 24.32 7.19
C SER A 156 0.70 25.63 6.66
N GLN A 157 0.90 25.73 5.34
CA GLN A 157 1.25 26.98 4.69
C GLN A 157 0.66 27.03 3.28
N ARG A 158 0.00 28.15 2.96
CA ARG A 158 -0.52 28.43 1.62
C ARG A 158 0.57 29.07 0.77
N VAL A 159 0.65 28.67 -0.49
CA VAL A 159 1.62 29.13 -1.48
C VAL A 159 0.93 29.33 -2.83
N GLY A 160 1.41 30.27 -3.63
CA GLY A 160 0.97 30.41 -5.01
C GLY A 160 1.54 29.29 -5.89
N ASP A 161 0.78 28.83 -6.88
CA ASP A 161 1.29 28.01 -7.96
C ASP A 161 1.98 28.91 -9.01
N PRO A 162 3.31 28.86 -9.16
CA PRO A 162 4.01 29.70 -10.11
C PRO A 162 3.61 29.45 -11.57
N GLY A 163 3.01 28.28 -11.89
CA GLY A 163 2.62 27.93 -13.27
C GLY A 163 1.19 28.26 -13.67
N ARG A 164 0.26 28.43 -12.71
CA ARG A 164 -1.18 28.62 -13.00
C ARG A 164 -1.85 29.76 -12.25
N GLY A 165 -1.16 30.39 -11.28
CA GLY A 165 -1.76 31.42 -10.44
C GLY A 165 -2.79 30.91 -9.41
N ASP A 166 -3.00 29.59 -9.33
CA ASP A 166 -3.83 28.95 -8.31
C ASP A 166 -3.16 28.99 -6.93
N VAL A 167 -3.94 28.81 -5.86
CA VAL A 167 -3.41 28.70 -4.48
C VAL A 167 -3.36 27.24 -4.06
N ARG A 168 -2.18 26.81 -3.60
CA ARG A 168 -1.94 25.49 -3.00
C ARG A 168 -1.71 25.62 -1.51
N GLU A 169 -1.96 24.55 -0.78
CA GLU A 169 -1.64 24.45 0.64
C GLU A 169 -0.81 23.21 0.91
N TYR A 170 0.37 23.42 1.47
CA TYR A 170 1.16 22.35 2.07
C TYR A 170 0.67 22.10 3.48
N ARG A 171 0.33 20.85 3.79
CA ARG A 171 0.05 20.39 5.15
C ARG A 171 1.01 19.30 5.55
N LEU A 172 1.51 19.34 6.77
CA LEU A 172 2.26 18.23 7.36
C LEU A 172 1.42 17.58 8.44
N SER A 173 1.41 16.25 8.44
CA SER A 173 0.72 15.48 9.47
C SER A 173 1.63 14.40 10.04
N ILE A 174 1.55 14.17 11.34
CA ILE A 174 2.23 13.08 12.01
C ILE A 174 1.23 11.95 12.25
N HIS A 175 1.55 10.78 11.72
CA HIS A 175 0.85 9.54 12.06
C HIS A 175 1.63 8.79 13.13
N LYS A 176 0.95 8.31 14.17
CA LYS A 176 1.56 7.52 15.25
C LYS A 176 1.02 6.11 15.20
N THR A 177 1.90 5.13 15.00
CA THR A 177 1.61 3.72 15.28
C THR A 177 2.23 3.33 16.63
N PRO A 178 1.85 2.17 17.21
CA PRO A 178 2.47 1.69 18.45
C PRO A 178 4.00 1.54 18.36
N GLN A 179 4.54 1.26 17.16
CA GLN A 179 5.96 1.03 16.95
C GLN A 179 6.73 2.31 16.56
N LYS A 180 6.12 3.21 15.78
CA LYS A 180 6.82 4.38 15.25
C LYS A 180 5.89 5.53 14.88
N SER A 181 6.45 6.72 14.80
CA SER A 181 5.77 7.88 14.22
C SER A 181 6.32 8.18 12.83
N SER A 182 5.45 8.52 11.89
CA SER A 182 5.80 8.86 10.51
C SER A 182 5.25 10.23 10.15
N LEU A 183 6.06 11.01 9.42
CA LEU A 183 5.69 12.32 8.90
C LEU A 183 5.18 12.18 7.47
N TYR A 184 4.04 12.80 7.19
CA TYR A 184 3.40 12.83 5.88
C TYR A 184 3.27 14.26 5.39
N VAL A 185 3.39 14.43 4.08
CA VAL A 185 3.13 15.68 3.36
C VAL A 185 1.83 15.50 2.59
N HIS A 186 0.97 16.52 2.65
CA HIS A 186 -0.22 16.64 1.81
C HIS A 186 -0.12 17.94 1.03
N LEU A 187 -0.31 17.87 -0.27
CA LEU A 187 -0.46 19.02 -1.13
C LEU A 187 -1.93 19.14 -1.54
N VAL A 188 -2.58 20.23 -1.14
CA VAL A 188 -4.00 20.45 -1.38
C VAL A 188 -4.18 21.62 -2.34
N ASP A 189 -5.01 21.43 -3.35
CA ASP A 189 -5.51 22.51 -4.20
C ASP A 189 -6.68 23.19 -3.46
N ILE A 190 -6.51 24.46 -3.08
CA ILE A 190 -7.51 25.16 -2.25
C ILE A 190 -8.80 25.44 -3.04
N ARG A 191 -8.69 25.69 -4.34
CA ARG A 191 -9.83 26.02 -5.20
C ARG A 191 -10.80 24.84 -5.32
N THR A 192 -10.26 23.63 -5.47
CA THR A 192 -11.05 22.40 -5.61
C THR A 192 -11.25 21.66 -4.29
N GLY A 193 -10.47 21.99 -3.25
CA GLY A 193 -10.42 21.26 -1.98
C GLY A 193 -9.82 19.86 -2.09
N ARG A 194 -9.26 19.47 -3.26
CA ARG A 194 -8.74 18.13 -3.51
C ARG A 194 -7.27 18.04 -3.08
N THR A 195 -6.94 16.97 -2.37
CA THR A 195 -5.54 16.60 -2.11
C THR A 195 -4.93 16.07 -3.41
N MET A 196 -3.96 16.82 -3.95
CA MET A 196 -3.25 16.50 -5.19
C MET A 196 -2.24 15.38 -4.98
N GLN A 197 -1.54 15.39 -3.84
CA GLN A 197 -0.52 14.41 -3.48
C GLN A 197 -0.52 14.21 -1.96
N ALA A 198 -0.43 12.97 -1.52
CA ALA A 198 -0.14 12.64 -0.13
C ALA A 198 0.82 11.46 -0.06
N PHE A 199 1.94 11.64 0.64
CA PHE A 199 2.95 10.60 0.76
C PHE A 199 3.76 10.75 2.05
N ARG A 200 4.39 9.65 2.45
CA ARG A 200 5.25 9.59 3.63
C ARG A 200 6.61 10.22 3.32
N LEU A 201 7.02 11.19 4.13
CA LEU A 201 8.33 11.82 4.05
C LEU A 201 9.41 11.02 4.80
N GLY A 202 9.05 10.40 5.94
CA GLY A 202 10.00 9.60 6.73
C GLY A 202 9.46 9.22 8.11
N ASP A 203 10.26 8.47 8.86
CA ASP A 203 10.02 8.26 10.30
C ASP A 203 10.44 9.54 11.06
N VAL A 204 9.71 9.87 12.13
CA VAL A 204 9.92 11.10 12.90
C VAL A 204 9.88 10.81 14.39
N ILE A 205 10.82 11.38 15.14
CA ILE A 205 10.79 11.43 16.59
C ILE A 205 10.02 12.67 17.01
N THR A 206 8.86 12.47 17.64
CA THR A 206 7.92 13.55 17.94
C THR A 206 8.29 14.41 19.16
N SER A 207 9.39 14.12 19.85
CA SER A 207 9.89 14.95 20.97
C SER A 207 10.34 16.33 20.52
N LYS A 208 10.65 16.50 19.23
CA LYS A 208 10.88 17.79 18.59
C LYS A 208 9.90 17.96 17.44
N ALA A 209 9.20 19.08 17.41
CA ALA A 209 8.31 19.41 16.31
C ALA A 209 9.11 19.55 14.99
N PRO A 210 8.65 18.95 13.88
CA PRO A 210 9.18 19.26 12.56
C PRO A 210 9.16 20.76 12.30
N LYS A 211 10.20 21.25 11.63
CA LYS A 211 10.27 22.62 11.14
C LYS A 211 10.07 22.60 9.65
N ALA A 212 9.30 23.53 9.14
CA ALA A 212 9.08 23.66 7.71
C ALA A 212 9.06 25.14 7.32
N THR A 213 9.54 25.41 6.12
CA THR A 213 9.50 26.72 5.50
C THR A 213 9.48 26.54 3.97
N VAL A 214 9.19 27.62 3.26
CA VAL A 214 9.07 27.61 1.81
C VAL A 214 10.14 28.53 1.22
N ASP A 215 10.73 28.13 0.09
CA ASP A 215 11.73 28.94 -0.62
C ASP A 215 11.09 29.93 -1.61
N ARG A 216 11.92 30.76 -2.27
CA ARG A 216 11.51 31.73 -3.30
C ARG A 216 10.68 31.14 -4.45
N VAL A 217 10.86 29.86 -4.79
CA VAL A 217 10.13 29.20 -5.88
C VAL A 217 9.00 28.31 -5.36
N ASN A 218 8.59 28.54 -4.12
CA ASN A 218 7.53 27.84 -3.42
C ASN A 218 7.79 26.36 -3.13
N ASN A 219 9.04 25.87 -3.17
CA ASN A 219 9.34 24.53 -2.68
C ASN A 219 9.20 24.49 -1.15
N LEU A 220 8.55 23.46 -0.65
CA LEU A 220 8.49 23.17 0.78
C LEU A 220 9.78 22.48 1.23
N HIS A 221 10.46 23.07 2.21
CA HIS A 221 11.58 22.47 2.93
C HIS A 221 11.11 22.00 4.30
N VAL A 222 11.35 20.74 4.64
CA VAL A 222 10.92 20.16 5.92
C VAL A 222 12.11 19.51 6.62
N LEU A 223 12.44 19.99 7.81
CA LEU A 223 13.47 19.46 8.69
C LEU A 223 12.84 18.77 9.90
N PHE A 224 13.18 17.50 10.12
CA PHE A 224 12.63 16.72 11.22
C PHE A 224 13.68 15.75 11.79
N LEU A 225 13.52 15.38 13.06
CA LEU A 225 14.39 14.41 13.70
C LEU A 225 13.97 13.00 13.28
N ALA A 226 14.78 12.31 12.47
CA ALA A 226 14.46 10.99 11.94
C ALA A 226 14.91 9.84 12.84
N ALA A 227 16.03 10.02 13.54
CA ALA A 227 16.56 9.10 14.54
C ALA A 227 17.27 9.89 15.65
N PRO A 228 17.69 9.27 16.77
CA PRO A 228 18.49 9.96 17.79
C PRO A 228 19.71 10.61 17.13
N ASN A 229 19.82 11.95 17.25
CA ASN A 229 20.85 12.78 16.63
C ASN A 229 20.95 12.72 15.08
N ILE A 230 19.94 12.21 14.37
CA ILE A 230 19.90 12.24 12.90
C ILE A 230 18.71 13.06 12.44
N TYR A 231 18.98 14.15 11.73
CA TYR A 231 17.95 15.02 11.16
C TYR A 231 17.79 14.72 9.68
N ALA A 232 16.54 14.64 9.22
CA ALA A 232 16.19 14.49 7.82
C ALA A 232 15.64 15.81 7.28
N HIS A 233 16.08 16.18 6.09
CA HIS A 233 15.59 17.32 5.33
C HIS A 233 15.00 16.82 4.02
N GLY A 234 13.69 17.02 3.85
CA GLY A 234 13.00 16.73 2.60
C GLY A 234 12.61 18.01 1.87
N THR A 235 12.64 17.98 0.54
CA THR A 235 12.17 19.09 -0.30
C THR A 235 11.06 18.63 -1.24
N VAL A 236 9.93 19.35 -1.26
CA VAL A 236 8.77 19.03 -2.10
C VAL A 236 8.42 20.22 -2.98
N THR A 237 8.26 20.01 -4.29
CA THR A 237 7.94 21.09 -5.23
C THR A 237 6.47 21.50 -5.17
N PRO A 238 6.10 22.68 -5.70
CA PRO A 238 4.69 23.08 -5.85
C PRO A 238 3.87 22.07 -6.64
N ALA A 239 4.48 21.32 -7.55
CA ALA A 239 3.82 20.25 -8.32
C ALA A 239 3.62 18.94 -7.53
N GLY A 240 4.06 18.90 -6.26
CA GLY A 240 3.94 17.73 -5.39
C GLY A 240 5.04 16.69 -5.58
N LYS A 241 6.10 16.99 -6.33
CA LYS A 241 7.23 16.09 -6.52
C LYS A 241 8.18 16.16 -5.32
N HIS A 242 8.44 15.03 -4.68
CA HIS A 242 9.51 14.92 -3.68
C HIS A 242 10.87 14.85 -4.36
N LEU A 243 11.75 15.81 -4.09
CA LEU A 243 13.10 15.88 -4.67
C LEU A 243 14.11 14.95 -3.97
N GLY A 244 13.70 14.31 -2.88
CA GLY A 244 14.51 13.41 -2.08
C GLY A 244 14.73 13.93 -0.67
N THR A 245 15.36 13.08 0.15
CA THR A 245 15.64 13.35 1.56
C THR A 245 17.13 13.28 1.82
N LYS A 246 17.68 14.34 2.40
CA LYS A 246 19.07 14.42 2.86
C LYS A 246 19.11 14.25 4.37
N TYR A 247 20.17 13.66 4.91
CA TYR A 247 20.32 13.49 6.34
C TYR A 247 21.51 14.29 6.88
N TYR A 248 21.42 14.68 8.16
CA TYR A 248 22.39 15.54 8.83
C TYR A 248 22.61 15.10 10.28
N ASN A 249 23.86 15.04 10.70
CA ASN A 249 24.26 14.99 12.09
C ASN A 249 24.43 16.41 12.65
N PRO A 250 24.18 16.67 13.94
CA PRO A 250 24.52 17.92 14.59
C PRO A 250 26.02 18.24 14.47
N ALA A 251 26.35 19.48 14.12
CA ALA A 251 27.71 19.98 14.30
C ALA A 251 28.00 20.22 15.80
N ALA A 252 29.28 20.28 16.18
CA ALA A 252 29.68 20.52 17.56
C ALA A 252 29.01 21.78 18.14
N GLY A 253 28.27 21.61 19.24
CA GLY A 253 27.55 22.70 19.93
C GLY A 253 26.36 23.31 19.16
N ARG A 254 26.01 22.80 17.97
CA ARG A 254 24.93 23.34 17.12
C ARG A 254 23.91 22.26 16.78
N LYS A 255 22.69 22.68 16.47
CA LYS A 255 21.61 21.79 16.01
C LYS A 255 21.27 22.13 14.57
N PRO A 256 20.97 21.15 13.70
CA PRO A 256 20.48 21.41 12.37
C PRO A 256 19.20 22.26 12.44
N ALA A 257 19.17 23.36 11.68
CA ALA A 257 18.04 24.26 11.60
C ALA A 257 17.82 24.71 10.15
N LEU A 258 16.58 25.09 9.82
CA LEU A 258 16.27 25.76 8.55
C LEU A 258 16.68 27.22 8.68
N ALA A 259 17.45 27.72 7.71
CA ALA A 259 17.82 29.12 7.58
C ALA A 259 17.38 29.63 6.21
N THR A 260 16.68 30.76 6.19
CA THR A 260 16.27 31.44 4.95
C THR A 260 17.22 32.61 4.71
N PHE A 261 17.85 32.65 3.54
CA PHE A 261 18.70 33.77 3.12
C PHE A 261 17.87 34.95 2.61
N GLN A 262 18.49 36.12 2.47
CA GLN A 262 17.84 37.32 1.96
C GLN A 262 17.29 37.15 0.53
N ASN A 263 17.90 36.28 -0.28
CA ASN A 263 17.45 35.95 -1.63
C ASN A 263 16.24 34.97 -1.65
N GLY A 264 15.73 34.57 -0.48
CA GLY A 264 14.62 33.64 -0.32
C GLY A 264 14.99 32.16 -0.46
N ASP A 265 16.27 31.82 -0.61
CA ASP A 265 16.71 30.43 -0.63
C ASP A 265 16.72 29.86 0.79
N VAL A 266 16.37 28.58 0.92
CA VAL A 266 16.30 27.87 2.19
C VAL A 266 17.37 26.80 2.26
N VAL A 267 18.21 26.88 3.29
CA VAL A 267 19.30 25.93 3.54
C VAL A 267 19.25 25.33 4.94
N ILE A 268 20.06 24.30 5.14
CA ILE A 268 20.32 23.73 6.47
C ILE A 268 21.57 24.38 7.05
N SER A 269 21.44 24.94 8.25
CA SER A 269 22.56 25.43 9.07
C SER A 269 22.80 24.51 10.26
N GLY A 270 24.02 24.47 10.79
CA GLY A 270 24.34 23.72 12.02
C GLY A 270 24.32 22.19 11.91
N GLY A 271 24.27 21.64 10.69
CA GLY A 271 24.31 20.20 10.41
C GLY A 271 25.46 19.80 9.49
N ILE A 272 25.99 18.61 9.72
CA ILE A 272 27.00 17.94 8.88
C ILE A 272 26.28 16.89 8.06
N SER A 273 26.45 16.90 6.73
CA SER A 273 25.78 15.94 5.85
C SER A 273 26.13 14.50 6.24
N TYR A 274 25.13 13.64 6.23
CA TYR A 274 25.20 12.26 6.67
C TYR A 274 24.53 11.36 5.63
N ASP A 275 25.20 10.27 5.23
CA ASP A 275 24.62 9.23 4.39
C ASP A 275 24.41 7.94 5.20
N PRO A 276 23.16 7.59 5.54
CA PRO A 276 22.87 6.39 6.32
C PRO A 276 23.27 5.09 5.62
N LYS A 277 23.27 5.04 4.29
CA LYS A 277 23.61 3.82 3.55
C LYS A 277 25.10 3.53 3.61
N ALA A 278 25.94 4.57 3.46
CA ALA A 278 27.38 4.45 3.56
C ALA A 278 27.81 3.98 4.97
N GLU A 279 27.17 4.51 6.03
CA GLU A 279 27.51 4.09 7.39
C GLU A 279 27.06 2.65 7.70
N GLN A 280 25.88 2.24 7.26
CA GLN A 280 25.42 0.85 7.41
C GLN A 280 26.37 -0.14 6.74
N GLN A 281 26.88 0.20 5.54
CA GLN A 281 27.89 -0.62 4.85
C GLN A 281 29.21 -0.68 5.62
N ASN A 282 29.68 0.44 6.17
CA ASN A 282 30.90 0.47 6.99
C ASN A 282 30.73 -0.34 8.28
N ARG A 283 29.60 -0.23 8.99
CA ARG A 283 29.32 -1.05 10.18
C ARG A 283 29.24 -2.54 9.85
N ALA A 284 28.63 -2.89 8.72
CA ALA A 284 28.58 -4.28 8.26
C ALA A 284 29.97 -4.82 7.90
N ARG A 285 30.83 -4.01 7.28
CA ARG A 285 32.24 -4.36 7.02
C ARG A 285 33.01 -4.55 8.32
N LEU A 286 32.92 -3.62 9.27
CA LEU A 286 33.57 -3.72 10.57
C LEU A 286 33.15 -4.96 11.36
N ARG A 287 31.84 -5.30 11.35
CA ARG A 287 31.34 -6.52 12.00
C ARG A 287 31.92 -7.79 11.36
N LYS A 288 32.10 -7.82 10.04
CA LYS A 288 32.74 -8.94 9.33
C LYS A 288 34.23 -9.08 9.68
N LEU A 289 34.95 -7.98 9.91
CA LEU A 289 36.36 -8.02 10.36
C LEU A 289 36.52 -8.57 11.80
N SER A 290 35.50 -8.43 12.65
CA SER A 290 35.51 -8.98 14.01
C SER A 290 35.12 -10.45 14.13
N GLU A 291 34.72 -11.12 13.03
CA GLU A 291 34.49 -12.56 13.03
C GLU A 291 35.85 -13.28 13.16
N ARG A 292 36.09 -13.86 14.34
CA ARG A 292 37.30 -14.59 14.69
C ARG A 292 37.53 -15.73 13.68
N PRO A 293 38.74 -15.93 13.12
CA PRO A 293 39.01 -17.01 12.17
C PRO A 293 38.59 -18.35 12.78
N ARG A 294 37.91 -19.19 11.99
CA ARG A 294 37.60 -20.57 12.40
C ARG A 294 38.93 -21.27 12.70
N MET A 295 39.19 -21.55 13.98
CA MET A 295 40.29 -22.42 14.37
C MET A 295 40.03 -23.79 13.76
N THR A 296 40.79 -24.11 12.71
CA THR A 296 40.85 -25.46 12.17
C THR A 296 41.77 -26.24 13.09
N PHE A 297 41.20 -27.07 13.96
CA PHE A 297 41.97 -28.08 14.65
C PHE A 297 42.28 -29.19 13.64
N ARG A 298 43.58 -29.41 13.41
CA ARG A 298 44.12 -30.52 12.64
C ARG A 298 44.28 -31.74 13.53
#